data_AF-A0A6A1WGT9-F1
#
_entry.id   AF-A0A6A1WGT9-F1
#
_cell.length_a   1.000
_cell.length_b   1.000
_cell.length_c   1.000
_cell.angle_alpha   90.00
_cell.angle_beta   90.00
_cell.angle_gamma   90.00
#
_symmetry.space_group_name_H-M   'P 1'
#
loop_
_entity.id
_entity.type
_entity.pdbx_description
1 polymer ?
#
loop_
_entity_poly.entity_id
_entity_poly.type
_entity_poly.pdbx_seq_one_letter_code
_entity_poly.pdbx_strand_id
1 'polypeptide(L)'
;MAETDIDHFHIIKLCYSLVLRHTTEEVIAACIEAVEPARAALTSQFRNRVINDLMEGLAKHGWFTGFDIADEKPMRFSVEQWIKHAKELQATLFIAVHGGIGEDGTLQALLEAEGISYAGPGVIPSKTCMDKVATSLALNHLATRGVLTINNDVRKKEDLLNIPTVDIWHDLTSKLQCETLCVKPARDGCSTGAHGTIEMPNPSPNLVIFEPFIETDEIIVSSKAANENGHRLMWKGCSRWVEVTVGVIGKYGSIHSLSPSVTVKESGDILSLEEKFQGGTGINLTPPPMSIIRFVNSLAFLKWSASWLLDCPIYLQGLA
;
A
#
# COMPACT_ATOMS: atom_id res chain seq x y z
N MET A 1 15.76 -20.68 -9.51
CA MET A 1 15.08 -19.36 -9.52
C MET A 1 13.94 -19.51 -10.50
N ALA A 2 12.69 -19.26 -10.10
CA ALA A 2 11.67 -19.01 -11.11
C ALA A 2 12.09 -17.72 -11.81
N GLU A 3 12.32 -17.75 -13.12
CA GLU A 3 12.45 -16.55 -13.92
C GLU A 3 11.13 -15.79 -13.75
N THR A 4 11.13 -14.74 -12.94
CA THR A 4 10.00 -13.82 -12.91
C THR A 4 10.02 -13.12 -14.26
N ASP A 5 8.98 -13.35 -15.06
CA ASP A 5 8.84 -12.77 -16.40
C ASP A 5 8.63 -11.25 -16.28
N ILE A 6 9.76 -10.53 -16.20
CA ILE A 6 9.79 -9.08 -16.16
C ILE A 6 9.78 -8.44 -17.56
N ASP A 7 9.86 -9.27 -18.61
CA ASP A 7 9.99 -8.82 -20.00
C ASP A 7 8.75 -8.08 -20.49
N HIS A 8 7.61 -8.36 -19.88
CA HIS A 8 6.35 -7.68 -20.13
C HIS A 8 6.23 -6.30 -19.46
N PHE A 9 7.10 -5.96 -18.50
CA PHE A 9 7.07 -4.66 -17.84
C PHE A 9 7.88 -3.61 -18.59
N HIS A 10 7.30 -2.42 -18.69
CA HIS A 10 7.96 -1.26 -19.29
C HIS A 10 7.96 -0.09 -18.32
N ILE A 11 9.08 0.61 -18.27
CA ILE A 11 9.26 1.78 -17.41
C ILE A 11 9.31 3.01 -18.31
N ILE A 12 8.47 3.99 -18.00
CA ILE A 12 8.40 5.25 -18.75
C ILE A 12 8.97 6.36 -17.88
N LYS A 13 10.06 6.97 -18.33
CA LYS A 13 10.59 8.20 -17.73
C LYS A 13 9.78 9.38 -18.28
N LEU A 14 9.16 10.12 -17.37
CA LEU A 14 8.32 11.29 -17.69
C LEU A 14 8.87 12.54 -17.00
N CYS A 15 8.70 13.68 -17.67
CA CYS A 15 8.87 14.98 -17.02
C CYS A 15 7.80 15.17 -15.94
N TYR A 16 8.18 15.81 -14.83
CA TYR A 16 7.27 16.03 -13.69
C TYR A 16 5.96 16.71 -14.10
N SER A 17 6.02 17.65 -15.05
CA SER A 17 4.83 18.35 -15.56
C SER A 17 3.78 17.43 -16.21
N LEU A 18 4.19 16.28 -16.75
CA LEU A 18 3.28 15.33 -17.40
C LEU A 18 2.54 14.45 -16.37
N VAL A 19 3.11 14.29 -15.17
CA VAL A 19 2.52 13.48 -14.10
C VAL A 19 1.67 14.31 -13.12
N LEU A 20 1.50 15.61 -13.36
CA LEU A 20 0.59 16.49 -12.62
C LEU A 20 -0.89 16.27 -12.96
N ARG A 21 -1.23 15.15 -13.58
CA ARG A 21 -2.60 14.75 -13.91
C ARG A 21 -3.11 13.76 -12.87
N HIS A 22 -4.43 13.69 -12.72
CA HIS A 22 -5.05 12.90 -11.65
C HIS A 22 -5.15 11.42 -12.01
N THR A 23 -5.31 11.10 -13.30
CA THR A 23 -5.44 9.70 -13.75
C THR A 23 -4.33 9.29 -14.71
N THR A 24 -4.08 7.98 -14.79
CA THR A 24 -3.11 7.39 -15.71
C THR A 24 -3.46 7.71 -17.17
N GLU A 25 -4.75 7.70 -17.52
CA GLU A 25 -5.25 8.03 -18.85
C GLU A 25 -4.94 9.48 -19.21
N GLU A 26 -5.12 10.40 -18.26
CA GLU A 26 -4.76 11.82 -18.45
C GLU A 26 -3.25 12.00 -18.60
N VAL A 27 -2.44 11.27 -17.83
CA VAL A 27 -0.97 11.25 -17.98
C VAL A 27 -0.58 10.75 -19.38
N ILE A 28 -1.20 9.66 -19.86
CA ILE A 28 -0.97 9.12 -21.20
C ILE A 28 -1.35 10.15 -22.27
N ALA A 29 -2.52 10.78 -22.16
CA ALA A 29 -2.94 11.83 -23.08
C ALA A 29 -1.95 13.00 -23.09
N ALA A 30 -1.48 13.44 -21.91
CA ALA A 30 -0.47 14.49 -21.80
C ALA A 30 0.86 14.09 -22.47
N CYS A 31 1.26 12.81 -22.39
CA CYS A 31 2.46 12.32 -23.09
C CYS A 31 2.30 12.38 -24.61
N ILE A 32 1.12 12.02 -25.13
CA ILE A 32 0.82 12.10 -26.57
C ILE A 32 0.84 13.56 -27.04
N GLU A 33 0.23 14.47 -26.29
CA GLU A 33 0.26 15.90 -26.60
C GLU A 33 1.67 16.50 -26.55
N ALA A 34 2.51 16.05 -25.60
CA ALA A 34 3.86 16.57 -25.41
C ALA A 34 4.82 16.21 -26.56
N VAL A 35 4.53 15.16 -27.33
CA VAL A 35 5.33 14.77 -28.50
C VAL A 35 4.81 15.33 -29.82
N GLU A 36 3.63 15.98 -29.83
CA GLU A 36 3.06 16.61 -31.02
C GLU A 36 3.91 17.84 -31.42
N PRO A 37 4.45 17.92 -32.65
CA PRO A 37 5.44 18.93 -33.02
C PRO A 37 5.02 20.39 -32.80
N ALA A 38 3.79 20.76 -33.17
CA ALA A 38 3.34 22.14 -33.07
C ALA A 38 3.13 22.56 -31.60
N ARG A 39 2.54 21.67 -30.80
CA ARG A 39 2.30 21.88 -29.38
C ARG A 39 3.59 21.85 -28.58
N ALA A 40 4.50 20.93 -28.87
CA ALA A 40 5.83 20.88 -28.25
C ALA A 40 6.60 22.19 -28.48
N ALA A 41 6.58 22.72 -29.72
CA ALA A 41 7.23 24.00 -30.03
C ALA A 41 6.60 25.17 -29.26
N LEU A 42 5.28 25.24 -29.21
CA LEU A 42 4.55 26.28 -28.49
C LEU A 42 4.78 26.21 -26.97
N THR A 43 4.71 25.01 -26.38
CA THR A 43 4.97 24.77 -24.96
C THR A 43 6.41 25.13 -24.60
N SER A 44 7.38 24.77 -25.44
CA SER A 44 8.79 25.13 -25.23
C SER A 44 8.98 26.65 -25.24
N GLN A 45 8.34 27.36 -26.17
CA GLN A 45 8.39 28.81 -26.27
C GLN A 45 7.84 29.48 -25.01
N PHE A 46 6.65 29.07 -24.56
CA PHE A 46 6.03 29.66 -23.36
C PHE A 46 6.80 29.32 -22.09
N ARG A 47 7.26 28.08 -21.95
CA ARG A 47 8.09 27.69 -20.80
C ARG A 47 9.37 28.51 -20.76
N ASN A 48 10.10 28.63 -21.87
CA ASN A 48 11.36 29.39 -21.89
C ASN A 48 11.14 30.86 -21.52
N ARG A 49 10.01 31.45 -21.94
CA ARG A 49 9.64 32.81 -21.51
C ARG A 49 9.44 32.89 -20.00
N VAL A 50 8.60 32.02 -19.43
CA VAL A 50 8.33 31.99 -17.98
C VAL A 50 9.61 31.73 -17.18
N ILE A 51 10.44 30.77 -17.62
CA ILE A 51 11.70 30.44 -16.96
C ILE A 51 12.65 31.62 -17.01
N ASN A 52 12.82 32.30 -18.14
CA ASN A 52 13.68 33.47 -18.22
C ASN A 52 13.23 34.59 -17.29
N ASP A 53 11.92 34.88 -17.26
CA ASP A 53 11.34 35.90 -16.37
C ASP A 53 11.55 35.54 -14.88
N LEU A 54 11.35 34.26 -14.52
CA LEU A 54 11.60 33.77 -13.15
C LEU A 54 13.08 33.77 -12.79
N MET A 55 13.96 33.36 -13.70
CA MET A 55 15.41 33.37 -13.51
C MET A 55 15.90 34.79 -13.24
N GLU A 56 15.42 35.78 -14.01
CA GLU A 56 15.77 37.19 -13.79
C GLU A 56 15.29 37.70 -12.41
N GLY A 57 14.05 37.37 -12.05
CA GLY A 57 13.48 37.75 -10.75
C GLY A 57 14.19 37.10 -9.56
N LEU A 58 14.54 35.83 -9.68
CA LEU A 58 15.11 35.02 -8.60
C LEU A 58 16.63 35.10 -8.51
N ALA A 59 17.33 35.51 -9.56
CA ALA A 59 18.81 35.63 -9.59
C ALA A 59 19.37 36.56 -8.50
N LYS A 60 18.54 37.47 -7.96
CA LYS A 60 18.93 38.36 -6.86
C LYS A 60 19.04 37.63 -5.51
N HIS A 61 18.55 36.41 -5.42
CA HIS A 61 18.58 35.61 -4.20
C HIS A 61 19.71 34.60 -4.21
N GLY A 62 20.63 34.69 -3.24
CA GLY A 62 21.80 33.79 -3.14
C GLY A 62 21.47 32.31 -2.86
N TRP A 63 20.21 31.98 -2.57
CA TRP A 63 19.76 30.58 -2.42
C TRP A 63 19.38 29.95 -3.76
N PHE A 64 19.16 30.74 -4.80
CA PHE A 64 18.66 30.25 -6.08
C PHE A 64 19.81 29.93 -7.04
N THR A 65 19.88 28.67 -7.49
CA THR A 65 20.94 28.18 -8.37
C THR A 65 20.47 27.90 -9.80
N GLY A 66 19.20 28.23 -10.11
CA GLY A 66 18.57 27.95 -11.39
C GLY A 66 17.50 26.85 -11.31
N PHE A 67 16.82 26.63 -12.45
CA PHE A 67 15.86 25.54 -12.61
C PHE A 67 16.48 24.40 -13.40
N ASP A 68 16.34 23.17 -12.91
CA ASP A 68 16.70 21.94 -13.63
C ASP A 68 15.47 21.40 -14.37
N ILE A 69 15.08 22.08 -15.46
CA ILE A 69 13.90 21.73 -16.26
C ILE A 69 14.33 21.63 -17.72
N ALA A 70 14.46 20.39 -18.20
CA ALA A 70 14.82 20.09 -19.58
C ALA A 70 13.60 19.71 -20.44
N ASP A 71 13.70 19.94 -21.76
CA ASP A 71 12.79 19.44 -22.80
C ASP A 71 12.96 17.95 -23.05
N GLU A 72 12.93 17.15 -21.98
CA GLU A 72 13.04 15.71 -22.14
C GLU A 72 11.72 15.13 -22.65
N LYS A 73 11.81 14.41 -23.76
CA LYS A 73 10.68 13.63 -24.26
C LYS A 73 10.48 12.42 -23.36
N PRO A 74 9.23 11.93 -23.23
CA PRO A 74 8.97 10.63 -22.62
C PRO A 74 9.88 9.54 -23.19
N MET A 75 10.58 8.82 -22.33
CA MET A 75 11.47 7.72 -22.73
C MET A 75 10.93 6.41 -22.18
N ARG A 76 10.92 5.37 -23.02
CA ARG A 76 10.53 4.01 -22.63
C ARG A 76 11.76 3.15 -22.47
N PHE A 77 11.80 2.38 -21.39
CA PHE A 77 12.84 1.42 -21.06
C PHE A 77 12.22 0.04 -20.81
N SER A 78 12.98 -1.03 -21.10
CA SER A 78 12.79 -2.29 -20.37
C SER A 78 13.25 -2.12 -18.92
N VAL A 79 12.84 -3.03 -18.03
CA VAL A 79 13.29 -3.01 -16.62
C VAL A 79 14.81 -3.04 -16.53
N GLU A 80 15.48 -3.92 -17.28
CA GLU A 80 16.94 -4.02 -17.32
C GLU A 80 17.62 -2.73 -17.80
N GLN A 81 17.10 -2.13 -18.88
CA GLN A 81 17.64 -0.88 -19.41
C GLN A 81 17.52 0.26 -18.40
N TRP A 82 16.37 0.33 -17.71
CA TRP A 82 16.14 1.34 -16.68
C TRP A 82 17.06 1.14 -15.47
N ILE A 83 17.26 -0.09 -15.00
CA ILE A 83 18.18 -0.40 -13.90
C ILE A 83 19.60 0.06 -14.26
N LYS A 84 20.07 -0.27 -15.46
CA LYS A 84 21.38 0.18 -15.94
C LYS A 84 21.47 1.71 -15.98
N HIS A 85 20.43 2.37 -16.48
CA HIS A 85 20.37 3.83 -16.52
C HIS A 85 20.39 4.46 -15.11
N ALA A 86 19.63 3.90 -14.16
CA ALA A 86 19.63 4.35 -12.76
C ALA A 86 21.00 4.18 -12.10
N LYS A 87 21.71 3.09 -12.41
CA LYS A 87 23.09 2.84 -11.95
C LYS A 87 24.08 3.85 -12.51
N GLU A 88 24.00 4.16 -13.80
CA GLU A 88 24.84 5.17 -14.46
C GLU A 88 24.64 6.57 -13.85
N LEU A 89 23.40 6.90 -13.47
CA LEU A 89 23.06 8.14 -12.79
C LEU A 89 23.43 8.18 -11.30
N GLN A 90 23.89 7.05 -10.72
CA GLN A 90 24.09 6.89 -9.27
C GLN A 90 22.82 7.28 -8.47
N ALA A 91 21.65 6.95 -9.02
CA ALA A 91 20.37 7.36 -8.45
C ALA A 91 20.07 6.62 -7.13
N THR A 92 19.36 7.31 -6.24
CA THR A 92 18.61 6.66 -5.16
C THR A 92 17.14 6.63 -5.53
N LEU A 93 16.54 5.46 -5.52
CA LEU A 93 15.18 5.26 -6.00
C LEU A 93 14.16 5.33 -4.87
N PHE A 94 13.03 5.99 -5.11
CA PHE A 94 11.88 5.92 -4.22
C PHE A 94 10.82 5.04 -4.86
N ILE A 95 10.57 3.86 -4.28
CA ILE A 95 9.59 2.91 -4.82
C ILE A 95 8.20 3.33 -4.32
N ALA A 96 7.36 3.81 -5.24
CA ALA A 96 5.97 4.19 -4.99
C ALA A 96 5.03 3.39 -5.91
N VAL A 97 5.28 2.09 -6.03
CA VAL A 97 4.48 1.16 -6.82
C VAL A 97 3.76 0.21 -5.87
N HIS A 98 2.47 0.01 -6.09
CA HIS A 98 1.65 -0.91 -5.33
C HIS A 98 1.49 -2.25 -6.05
N GLY A 99 1.35 -3.33 -5.28
CA GLY A 99 1.13 -4.69 -5.77
C GLY A 99 2.30 -5.28 -6.58
N GLY A 100 2.18 -6.57 -6.86
CA GLY A 100 3.09 -7.32 -7.74
C GLY A 100 4.57 -7.09 -7.42
N ILE A 101 5.36 -6.83 -8.48
CA ILE A 101 6.82 -6.69 -8.38
C ILE A 101 7.29 -5.54 -7.48
N GLY A 102 6.43 -4.56 -7.19
CA GLY A 102 6.74 -3.43 -6.30
C GLY A 102 6.73 -3.81 -4.82
N GLU A 103 5.92 -4.81 -4.44
CA GLU A 103 5.68 -5.20 -3.05
C GLU A 103 6.15 -6.63 -2.73
N ASP A 104 6.33 -7.50 -3.73
CA ASP A 104 6.68 -8.93 -3.55
C ASP A 104 8.18 -9.23 -3.40
N GLY A 105 9.04 -8.21 -3.51
CA GLY A 105 10.50 -8.32 -3.40
C GLY A 105 11.23 -8.51 -4.73
N THR A 106 10.52 -8.65 -5.85
CA THR A 106 11.13 -8.84 -7.18
C THR A 106 11.93 -7.61 -7.62
N LEU A 107 11.33 -6.43 -7.58
CA LEU A 107 12.02 -5.19 -7.98
C LEU A 107 13.20 -4.91 -7.05
N GLN A 108 13.00 -5.10 -5.74
CA GLN A 108 14.04 -4.97 -4.71
C GLN A 108 15.25 -5.85 -5.04
N ALA A 109 15.03 -7.12 -5.41
CA ALA A 109 16.12 -8.04 -5.71
C ALA A 109 16.94 -7.62 -6.93
N LEU A 110 16.27 -7.09 -7.95
CA LEU A 110 16.92 -6.57 -9.14
C LEU A 110 17.78 -5.33 -8.82
N LEU A 111 17.29 -4.44 -7.96
CA LEU A 111 18.02 -3.25 -7.53
C LEU A 111 19.22 -3.59 -6.64
N GLU A 112 19.04 -4.50 -5.67
CA GLU A 112 20.11 -4.97 -4.79
C GLU A 112 21.23 -5.68 -5.57
N ALA A 113 20.89 -6.48 -6.57
CA ALA A 113 21.87 -7.18 -7.42
C ALA A 113 22.81 -6.20 -8.15
N GLU A 114 22.30 -5.01 -8.50
CA GLU A 114 23.08 -3.97 -9.18
C GLU A 114 23.67 -2.92 -8.23
N GLY A 115 23.45 -3.07 -6.91
CA GLY A 115 23.94 -2.15 -5.89
C GLY A 115 23.24 -0.79 -5.89
N ILE A 116 22.02 -0.70 -6.41
CA ILE A 116 21.25 0.55 -6.49
C ILE A 116 20.52 0.77 -5.16
N SER A 117 20.72 1.93 -4.56
CA SER A 117 20.04 2.30 -3.32
C SER A 117 18.59 2.65 -3.58
N TYR A 118 17.69 2.21 -2.69
CA TYR A 118 16.27 2.54 -2.79
C TYR A 118 15.60 2.71 -1.42
N ALA A 119 14.44 3.37 -1.40
CA ALA A 119 13.60 3.54 -0.22
C ALA A 119 12.52 2.46 -0.17
N GLY A 120 12.27 1.94 1.04
CA GLY A 120 11.25 0.94 1.30
C GLY A 120 11.84 -0.38 1.79
N PRO A 121 11.03 -1.46 1.78
CA PRO A 121 11.44 -2.74 2.33
C PRO A 121 12.50 -3.49 1.52
N GLY A 122 13.34 -4.28 2.20
CA GLY A 122 14.27 -5.25 1.61
C GLY A 122 13.56 -6.44 0.93
N VAL A 123 14.30 -7.25 0.17
CA VAL A 123 13.75 -8.42 -0.55
C VAL A 123 12.99 -9.39 0.35
N ILE A 124 13.62 -9.83 1.45
CA ILE A 124 13.06 -10.81 2.38
C ILE A 124 11.75 -10.30 3.00
N PRO A 125 11.74 -9.12 3.66
CA PRO A 125 10.51 -8.59 4.25
C PRO A 125 9.39 -8.34 3.24
N SER A 126 9.68 -7.81 2.06
CA SER A 126 8.69 -7.66 0.97
C SER A 126 8.04 -9.00 0.64
N LYS A 127 8.85 -10.02 0.38
CA LYS A 127 8.39 -11.37 0.05
C LYS A 127 7.59 -12.01 1.18
N THR A 128 8.04 -11.85 2.43
CA THR A 128 7.35 -12.38 3.60
C THR A 128 6.01 -11.69 3.81
N CYS A 129 5.94 -10.36 3.73
CA CYS A 129 4.71 -9.59 3.95
C CYS A 129 3.67 -9.80 2.86
N MET A 130 4.10 -10.05 1.62
CA MET A 130 3.18 -10.38 0.53
C MET A 130 2.56 -11.77 0.66
N ASP A 131 3.23 -12.70 1.35
CA ASP A 131 2.73 -14.05 1.66
C ASP A 131 2.10 -14.08 3.07
N LYS A 132 0.77 -14.11 3.13
CA LYS A 132 0.02 -14.08 4.39
C LYS A 132 0.32 -15.30 5.29
N VAL A 133 0.62 -16.45 4.68
CA VAL A 133 0.98 -17.66 5.44
C VAL A 133 2.37 -17.48 6.04
N ALA A 134 3.34 -17.01 5.23
CA ALA A 134 4.69 -16.74 5.70
C ALA A 134 4.71 -15.66 6.78
N THR A 135 3.92 -14.60 6.63
CA THR A 135 3.75 -13.55 7.64
C THR A 135 3.19 -14.12 8.94
N SER A 136 2.15 -14.97 8.87
CA SER A 136 1.58 -15.56 10.08
C SER A 136 2.60 -16.44 10.82
N LEU A 137 3.31 -17.31 10.07
CA LEU A 137 4.37 -18.17 10.62
C LEU A 137 5.52 -17.37 11.24
N ALA A 138 5.92 -16.30 10.57
CA ALA A 138 6.92 -15.36 11.05
C ALA A 138 6.53 -14.75 12.40
N LEU A 139 5.27 -14.36 12.58
CA LEU A 139 4.80 -13.71 13.82
C LEU A 139 4.56 -14.69 14.99
N ASN A 140 4.45 -16.00 14.74
CA ASN A 140 4.09 -16.99 15.77
C ASN A 140 4.91 -16.92 17.07
N HIS A 141 6.22 -16.66 16.96
CA HIS A 141 7.11 -16.56 18.13
C HIS A 141 6.78 -15.38 19.06
N LEU A 142 6.00 -14.40 18.58
CA LEU A 142 5.57 -13.22 19.32
C LEU A 142 4.22 -13.42 20.04
N ALA A 143 3.59 -14.59 19.90
CA ALA A 143 2.33 -14.91 20.59
C ALA A 143 2.48 -14.81 22.12
N THR A 144 3.61 -15.27 22.66
CA THR A 144 3.96 -15.14 24.09
C THR A 144 4.05 -13.70 24.57
N ARG A 145 4.12 -12.77 23.62
CA ARG A 145 4.25 -11.35 23.84
C ARG A 145 3.00 -10.55 23.46
N GLY A 146 1.89 -11.24 23.20
CA GLY A 146 0.58 -10.62 22.92
C GLY A 146 0.35 -10.25 21.45
N VAL A 147 1.26 -10.58 20.53
CA VAL A 147 1.02 -10.45 19.09
C VAL A 147 0.48 -11.78 18.57
N LEU A 148 -0.82 -11.81 18.30
CA LEU A 148 -1.53 -13.01 17.87
C LEU A 148 -1.89 -12.93 16.39
N THR A 149 -1.80 -14.06 15.69
CA THR A 149 -2.33 -14.21 14.34
C THR A 149 -3.61 -15.02 14.40
N ILE A 150 -4.49 -14.81 13.42
CA ILE A 150 -5.71 -15.60 13.31
C ILE A 150 -5.39 -17.02 12.84
N ASN A 151 -6.05 -18.00 13.46
CA ASN A 151 -6.00 -19.38 12.99
C ASN A 151 -6.57 -19.45 11.58
N ASN A 152 -5.83 -20.10 10.69
CA ASN A 152 -6.20 -20.22 9.29
C ASN A 152 -5.92 -21.62 8.74
N ASP A 153 -6.58 -21.94 7.63
CA ASP A 153 -6.40 -23.17 6.86
C ASP A 153 -6.05 -22.83 5.42
N VAL A 154 -4.97 -23.42 4.91
CA VAL A 154 -4.46 -23.15 3.56
C VAL A 154 -4.78 -24.33 2.68
N ARG A 155 -5.46 -24.07 1.56
CA ARG A 155 -5.82 -25.10 0.57
C ARG A 155 -5.35 -24.70 -0.81
N LYS A 156 -5.00 -25.70 -1.61
CA LYS A 156 -4.80 -25.48 -3.03
C LYS A 156 -6.14 -25.45 -3.75
N LYS A 157 -6.25 -24.62 -4.78
CA LYS A 157 -7.44 -24.54 -5.62
C LYS A 157 -7.81 -25.91 -6.21
N GLU A 158 -6.83 -26.69 -6.67
CA GLU A 158 -7.04 -28.02 -7.25
C GLU A 158 -7.71 -29.00 -6.28
N ASP A 159 -7.36 -28.93 -4.99
CA ASP A 159 -7.91 -29.81 -3.97
C ASP A 159 -9.38 -29.47 -3.66
N LEU A 160 -9.76 -28.20 -3.79
CA LEU A 160 -11.12 -27.72 -3.54
C LEU A 160 -12.10 -28.09 -4.66
N LEU A 161 -11.63 -28.22 -5.90
CA LEU A 161 -12.50 -28.52 -7.06
C LEU A 161 -13.05 -29.95 -7.02
N ASN A 162 -12.40 -30.85 -6.28
CA ASN A 162 -12.73 -32.28 -6.23
C ASN A 162 -13.62 -32.67 -5.04
N ILE A 163 -13.96 -31.72 -4.17
CA ILE A 163 -14.70 -31.97 -2.93
C ILE A 163 -16.01 -31.16 -2.96
N PRO A 164 -17.16 -31.75 -2.60
CA PRO A 164 -18.41 -31.00 -2.47
C PRO A 164 -18.27 -29.83 -1.48
N THR A 165 -18.81 -28.66 -1.83
CA THR A 165 -18.70 -27.43 -1.01
C THR A 165 -19.22 -27.62 0.42
N VAL A 166 -20.24 -28.48 0.61
CA VAL A 166 -20.79 -28.78 1.94
C VAL A 166 -19.80 -29.49 2.85
N ASP A 167 -18.99 -30.40 2.28
CA ASP A 167 -17.97 -31.14 3.03
C ASP A 167 -16.80 -30.23 3.37
N ILE A 168 -16.38 -29.38 2.42
CA ILE A 168 -15.38 -28.33 2.65
C ILE A 168 -15.85 -27.40 3.77
N TRP A 169 -17.10 -26.93 3.71
CA TRP A 169 -17.67 -26.04 4.72
C TRP A 169 -17.69 -26.68 6.10
N HIS A 170 -18.16 -27.93 6.22
CA HIS A 170 -18.19 -28.65 7.49
C HIS A 170 -16.80 -28.85 8.07
N ASP A 171 -15.83 -29.29 7.25
CA ASP A 171 -14.44 -29.49 7.67
C ASP A 171 -13.82 -28.18 8.17
N LEU A 172 -13.94 -27.10 7.41
CA LEU A 172 -13.37 -25.79 7.76
C LEU A 172 -14.02 -25.17 9.00
N THR A 173 -15.35 -25.17 9.09
CA THR A 173 -16.07 -24.57 10.24
C THR A 173 -15.83 -25.36 11.52
N SER A 174 -15.72 -26.70 11.44
CA SER A 174 -15.34 -27.53 12.57
C SER A 174 -13.89 -27.29 13.01
N LYS A 175 -12.95 -27.25 12.06
CA LYS A 175 -11.52 -27.05 12.33
C LYS A 175 -11.20 -25.65 12.87
N LEU A 176 -11.79 -24.62 12.28
CA LEU A 176 -11.56 -23.22 12.64
C LEU A 176 -12.49 -22.72 13.75
N GLN A 177 -13.46 -23.55 14.17
CA GLN A 177 -14.40 -23.26 15.24
C GLN A 177 -15.17 -21.94 15.02
N CYS A 178 -15.70 -21.77 13.81
CA CYS A 178 -16.39 -20.54 13.41
C CYS A 178 -17.60 -20.82 12.51
N GLU A 179 -18.55 -19.90 12.50
CA GLU A 179 -19.76 -19.97 11.66
C GLU A 179 -19.64 -19.14 10.38
N THR A 180 -18.67 -18.23 10.33
CA THR A 180 -18.41 -17.32 9.22
C THR A 180 -16.93 -17.39 8.83
N LEU A 181 -16.67 -17.44 7.52
CA LEU A 181 -15.32 -17.57 6.97
C LEU A 181 -15.00 -16.40 6.03
N CYS A 182 -13.76 -15.96 6.09
CA CYS A 182 -13.12 -15.11 5.11
C CYS A 182 -12.23 -15.98 4.21
N VAL A 183 -12.31 -15.79 2.90
CA VAL A 183 -11.48 -16.48 1.90
C VAL A 183 -10.63 -15.47 1.17
N LYS A 184 -9.32 -15.69 1.10
CA LYS A 184 -8.38 -14.75 0.46
C LYS A 184 -7.23 -15.46 -0.26
N PRO A 185 -6.65 -14.87 -1.32
CA PRO A 185 -5.40 -15.34 -1.91
C PRO A 185 -4.26 -15.31 -0.89
N ALA A 186 -3.41 -16.34 -0.91
CA ALA A 186 -2.25 -16.41 -0.01
C ALA A 186 -1.20 -15.32 -0.31
N ARG A 187 -0.99 -15.01 -1.59
CA ARG A 187 0.07 -14.12 -2.10
C ARG A 187 -0.48 -13.03 -3.01
N ASP A 188 -1.31 -12.16 -2.44
CA ASP A 188 -1.79 -11.00 -3.18
C ASP A 188 -2.20 -9.85 -2.26
N GLY A 189 -2.03 -8.63 -2.73
CA GLY A 189 -2.46 -7.41 -2.06
C GLY A 189 -3.85 -6.99 -2.54
N CYS A 190 -4.61 -6.37 -1.65
CA CYS A 190 -5.89 -5.70 -1.93
C CYS A 190 -7.10 -6.61 -2.23
N SER A 191 -7.96 -6.77 -1.22
CA SER A 191 -9.34 -7.22 -1.40
C SER A 191 -10.18 -6.05 -1.92
N THR A 192 -10.21 -5.83 -3.24
CA THR A 192 -11.15 -4.90 -3.85
C THR A 192 -12.49 -5.59 -3.97
N GLY A 193 -13.43 -5.19 -3.12
CA GLY A 193 -14.77 -5.72 -3.12
C GLY A 193 -15.76 -4.74 -2.54
N ALA A 194 -16.51 -4.05 -3.40
CA ALA A 194 -17.71 -3.37 -2.98
C ALA A 194 -18.79 -4.44 -2.74
N HIS A 195 -19.54 -4.34 -1.64
CA HIS A 195 -20.71 -5.19 -1.36
C HIS A 195 -20.41 -6.69 -1.09
N GLY A 196 -19.34 -7.00 -0.35
CA GLY A 196 -19.09 -8.35 0.17
C GLY A 196 -18.61 -9.38 -0.86
N THR A 197 -18.41 -8.97 -2.12
CA THR A 197 -17.78 -9.80 -3.16
C THR A 197 -16.34 -9.33 -3.33
N ILE A 198 -15.36 -10.16 -2.95
CA ILE A 198 -13.94 -9.88 -3.15
C ILE A 198 -13.57 -10.35 -4.56
N GLU A 199 -13.10 -9.43 -5.41
CA GLU A 199 -12.52 -9.83 -6.69
C GLU A 199 -11.24 -10.64 -6.45
N MET A 200 -11.18 -11.84 -7.03
CA MET A 200 -10.00 -12.68 -6.95
C MET A 200 -9.00 -12.29 -8.05
N PRO A 201 -7.69 -12.40 -7.80
CA PRO A 201 -6.69 -12.09 -8.81
C PRO A 201 -6.90 -12.89 -10.09
N ASN A 202 -6.51 -12.28 -11.21
CA ASN A 202 -6.41 -12.93 -12.51
C ASN A 202 -4.94 -12.92 -12.98
N PRO A 203 -4.27 -14.07 -13.14
CA PRO A 203 -4.80 -15.44 -13.05
C PRO A 203 -5.20 -15.84 -11.63
N SER A 204 -6.18 -16.74 -11.54
CA SER A 204 -6.68 -17.23 -10.24
C SER A 204 -5.56 -17.80 -9.38
N PRO A 205 -5.55 -17.53 -8.06
CA PRO A 205 -4.47 -17.96 -7.19
C PRO A 205 -4.50 -19.47 -7.01
N ASN A 206 -3.33 -20.09 -6.95
CA ASN A 206 -3.19 -21.53 -6.71
C ASN A 206 -3.44 -21.89 -5.23
N LEU A 207 -3.18 -20.96 -4.31
CA LEU A 207 -3.32 -21.14 -2.87
C LEU A 207 -4.31 -20.10 -2.32
N VAL A 208 -5.29 -20.59 -1.57
CA VAL A 208 -6.26 -19.77 -0.85
C VAL A 208 -6.19 -20.06 0.64
N ILE A 209 -6.49 -19.04 1.44
CA ILE A 209 -6.52 -19.07 2.88
C ILE A 209 -7.97 -18.94 3.33
N PHE A 210 -8.39 -19.82 4.22
CA PHE A 210 -9.64 -19.74 4.97
C PHE A 210 -9.34 -19.36 6.41
N GLU A 211 -10.05 -18.37 6.93
CA GLU A 211 -9.94 -17.94 8.32
C GLU A 211 -11.31 -17.49 8.85
N PRO A 212 -11.55 -17.50 10.18
CA PRO A 212 -12.76 -16.92 10.73
C PRO A 212 -12.93 -15.46 10.29
N PHE A 213 -14.13 -15.08 9.87
CA PHE A 213 -14.42 -13.68 9.60
C PHE A 213 -14.52 -12.91 10.93
N ILE A 214 -13.68 -11.88 11.09
CA ILE A 214 -13.70 -11.03 12.28
C ILE A 214 -14.53 -9.79 11.97
N GLU A 215 -15.72 -9.73 12.56
CA GLU A 215 -16.55 -8.53 12.53
C GLU A 215 -15.92 -7.47 13.44
N THR A 216 -15.48 -6.37 12.83
CA THR A 216 -14.91 -5.21 13.54
C THR A 216 -15.98 -4.18 13.79
N ASP A 217 -15.88 -3.51 14.93
CA ASP A 217 -16.79 -2.43 15.29
C ASP A 217 -16.58 -1.20 14.41
N GLU A 218 -17.69 -0.55 14.10
CA GLU A 218 -17.68 0.67 13.31
C GLU A 218 -17.59 1.91 14.19
N ILE A 219 -16.73 2.84 13.78
CA ILE A 219 -16.60 4.16 14.40
C ILE A 219 -17.18 5.19 13.43
N ILE A 220 -18.20 5.90 13.88
CA ILE A 220 -18.96 6.84 13.05
C ILE A 220 -18.78 8.25 13.59
N VAL A 221 -18.57 9.22 12.70
CA VAL A 221 -18.63 10.65 13.05
C VAL A 221 -19.96 11.21 12.57
N SER A 222 -20.84 11.58 13.51
CA SER A 222 -22.08 12.28 13.15
C SER A 222 -21.84 13.79 13.14
N SER A 223 -22.16 14.46 12.04
CA SER A 223 -22.38 15.91 12.02
C SER A 223 -23.85 16.16 12.41
N LYS A 224 -24.09 16.80 13.56
CA LYS A 224 -25.44 17.29 13.87
C LYS A 224 -25.66 18.63 13.15
N ALA A 225 -26.82 18.77 12.52
CA ALA A 225 -27.20 19.99 11.82
C ALA A 225 -27.41 21.19 12.77
N ALA A 226 -26.85 22.31 12.32
CA ALA A 226 -27.26 23.71 12.45
C ALA A 226 -27.19 24.48 13.79
N ASN A 227 -27.13 23.89 14.99
CA ASN A 227 -27.10 24.72 16.23
C ASN A 227 -26.14 24.28 17.35
N GLU A 228 -25.32 23.25 17.16
CA GLU A 228 -24.27 22.87 18.12
C GLU A 228 -22.95 22.66 17.36
N ASN A 229 -21.95 23.50 17.60
CA ASN A 229 -20.61 23.35 17.05
C ASN A 229 -19.95 22.10 17.65
N GLY A 230 -20.14 20.93 17.04
CA GLY A 230 -19.42 19.73 17.43
C GLY A 230 -19.72 18.50 16.57
N HIS A 231 -18.70 18.00 15.87
CA HIS A 231 -18.69 16.62 15.38
C HIS A 231 -18.64 15.68 16.59
N ARG A 232 -19.54 14.69 16.65
CA ARG A 232 -19.56 13.70 17.74
C ARG A 232 -19.16 12.33 17.20
N LEU A 233 -18.12 11.76 17.82
CA LEU A 233 -17.73 10.37 17.65
C LEU A 233 -18.73 9.45 18.34
N MET A 234 -19.27 8.49 17.58
CA MET A 234 -20.17 7.46 18.05
C MET A 234 -19.52 6.10 17.82
N TRP A 235 -19.33 5.36 18.90
CA TRP A 235 -18.88 3.98 18.89
C TRP A 235 -19.86 3.16 19.73
N LYS A 236 -20.46 2.12 19.14
CA LYS A 236 -21.51 1.33 19.80
C LYS A 236 -20.94 0.25 20.74
N GLY A 237 -19.72 -0.24 20.50
CA GLY A 237 -19.12 -1.31 21.32
C GLY A 237 -19.78 -2.68 21.11
N CYS A 238 -20.26 -2.99 19.90
CA CYS A 238 -20.98 -4.23 19.61
C CYS A 238 -20.03 -5.41 19.39
N SER A 239 -18.86 -5.15 18.80
CA SER A 239 -17.73 -6.06 18.67
C SER A 239 -16.64 -5.72 19.68
N ARG A 240 -15.89 -6.74 20.06
CA ARG A 240 -14.67 -6.60 20.87
C ARG A 240 -13.46 -6.12 20.06
N TRP A 241 -13.57 -6.03 18.73
CA TRP A 241 -12.46 -5.79 17.81
C TRP A 241 -12.60 -4.47 17.07
N VAL A 242 -11.50 -3.73 16.91
CA VAL A 242 -11.42 -2.54 16.06
C VAL A 242 -10.20 -2.65 15.13
N GLU A 243 -10.35 -2.20 13.89
CA GLU A 243 -9.24 -2.14 12.93
C GLU A 243 -8.34 -0.92 13.21
N VAL A 244 -7.05 -1.15 13.44
CA VAL A 244 -6.07 -0.09 13.69
C VAL A 244 -4.87 -0.25 12.77
N THR A 245 -4.44 0.87 12.21
CA THR A 245 -3.27 0.96 11.36
C THR A 245 -2.14 1.68 12.09
N VAL A 246 -0.94 1.10 12.05
CA VAL A 246 0.29 1.75 12.55
C VAL A 246 1.37 1.72 11.47
N GLY A 247 1.81 2.90 11.05
CA GLY A 247 3.03 3.01 10.25
C GLY A 247 4.27 2.89 11.13
N VAL A 248 5.31 2.22 10.64
CA VAL A 248 6.64 2.24 11.28
C VAL A 248 7.68 2.75 10.30
N ILE A 249 8.74 3.39 10.81
CA ILE A 249 9.84 3.94 10.00
C ILE A 249 11.19 3.74 10.69
N GLY A 250 12.20 3.40 9.90
CA GLY A 250 13.57 3.25 10.38
C GLY A 250 14.28 2.04 9.76
N LYS A 251 15.43 1.72 10.33
CA LYS A 251 16.24 0.54 9.97
C LYS A 251 16.24 -0.45 11.13
N TYR A 252 16.66 -1.68 10.87
CA TYR A 252 16.86 -2.69 11.92
C TYR A 252 17.63 -2.12 13.13
N GLY A 253 17.12 -2.36 14.33
CA GLY A 253 17.67 -1.83 15.58
C GLY A 253 17.35 -0.36 15.89
N SER A 254 16.71 0.38 14.99
CA SER A 254 16.32 1.79 15.17
C SER A 254 14.97 2.13 14.52
N ILE A 255 13.98 1.26 14.70
CA ILE A 255 12.62 1.44 14.17
C ILE A 255 11.77 2.29 15.12
N HIS A 256 11.00 3.22 14.57
CA HIS A 256 10.08 4.10 15.27
C HIS A 256 8.66 3.89 14.75
N SER A 257 7.71 3.72 15.67
CA SER A 257 6.28 3.67 15.35
C SER A 257 5.70 5.08 15.24
N LEU A 258 4.88 5.32 14.22
CA LEU A 258 4.04 6.51 14.09
C LEU A 258 2.80 6.38 14.97
N SER A 259 2.06 7.48 15.11
CA SER A 259 0.76 7.46 15.80
C SER A 259 -0.20 6.49 15.10
N PRO A 260 -0.93 5.64 15.85
CA PRO A 260 -1.95 4.79 15.25
C PRO A 260 -3.04 5.62 14.56
N SER A 261 -3.72 5.01 13.61
CA SER A 261 -4.86 5.56 12.90
C SER A 261 -6.01 4.58 12.99
N VAL A 262 -7.22 5.08 13.22
CA VAL A 262 -8.46 4.28 13.13
C VAL A 262 -9.33 4.81 12.00
N THR A 263 -9.86 3.91 11.19
CA THR A 263 -10.76 4.24 10.09
C THR A 263 -12.15 4.60 10.63
N VAL A 264 -12.74 5.66 10.09
CA VAL A 264 -14.04 6.20 10.48
C VAL A 264 -14.94 6.31 9.26
N LYS A 265 -16.21 5.95 9.45
CA LYS A 265 -17.25 6.11 8.43
C LYS A 265 -18.01 7.42 8.63
N GLU A 266 -18.35 8.08 7.52
CA GLU A 266 -19.21 9.27 7.53
C GLU A 266 -20.70 8.87 7.59
N SER A 267 -21.12 7.80 6.91
CA SER A 267 -22.43 7.14 7.07
C SER A 267 -22.58 5.86 6.20
N GLY A 268 -23.13 4.76 6.75
CA GLY A 268 -23.54 3.55 5.97
C GLY A 268 -22.88 2.23 6.39
N ASP A 269 -23.48 1.10 5.98
CA ASP A 269 -23.15 -0.25 6.47
C ASP A 269 -21.81 -0.82 5.95
N ILE A 270 -21.21 -0.27 4.88
CA ILE A 270 -19.95 -0.78 4.29
C ILE A 270 -19.06 0.39 3.88
N LEU A 271 -17.76 0.34 4.20
CA LEU A 271 -16.78 1.29 3.65
C LEU A 271 -16.74 1.06 2.14
N SER A 272 -17.12 2.06 1.35
CA SER A 272 -17.08 1.91 -0.10
C SER A 272 -15.63 1.77 -0.59
N LEU A 273 -15.45 1.18 -1.77
CA LEU A 273 -14.13 1.08 -2.41
C LEU A 273 -13.50 2.46 -2.58
N GLU A 274 -14.34 3.48 -2.77
CA GLU A 274 -13.92 4.88 -2.75
C GLU A 274 -13.34 5.25 -1.39
N GLU A 275 -14.07 5.04 -0.29
CA GLU A 275 -13.62 5.41 1.07
C GLU A 275 -12.33 4.72 1.54
N LYS A 276 -12.00 3.52 1.03
CA LYS A 276 -10.75 2.82 1.39
C LYS A 276 -9.53 3.27 0.59
N PHE A 277 -9.70 3.70 -0.67
CA PHE A 277 -8.58 3.84 -1.61
C PHE A 277 -8.58 5.11 -2.47
N GLN A 278 -9.71 5.81 -2.60
CA GLN A 278 -9.71 7.13 -3.24
C GLN A 278 -9.27 8.19 -2.23
N GLY A 279 -8.18 8.89 -2.55
CA GLY A 279 -7.70 10.01 -1.74
C GLY A 279 -8.82 11.02 -1.50
N GLY A 280 -9.16 11.25 -0.24
CA GLY A 280 -10.12 12.27 0.19
C GLY A 280 -11.52 11.80 0.58
N THR A 281 -11.80 10.49 0.59
CA THR A 281 -13.13 9.95 0.96
C THR A 281 -13.12 9.15 2.28
N GLY A 282 -12.02 8.45 2.59
CA GLY A 282 -11.84 7.78 3.88
C GLY A 282 -11.44 8.74 5.00
N ILE A 283 -12.21 8.77 6.10
CA ILE A 283 -11.85 9.54 7.29
C ILE A 283 -10.97 8.66 8.19
N ASN A 284 -9.77 9.13 8.52
CA ASN A 284 -8.88 8.49 9.49
C ASN A 284 -8.69 9.42 10.70
N LEU A 285 -8.75 8.86 11.91
CA LEU A 285 -8.43 9.60 13.13
C LEU A 285 -7.05 9.22 13.65
N THR A 286 -6.15 10.21 13.66
CA THR A 286 -4.74 10.05 14.04
C THR A 286 -4.31 11.19 14.98
N PRO A 287 -3.97 10.93 16.26
CA PRO A 287 -4.10 9.66 16.96
C PRO A 287 -5.59 9.32 17.28
N PRO A 288 -5.92 8.06 17.58
CA PRO A 288 -7.28 7.68 17.94
C PRO A 288 -7.63 8.23 19.33
N PRO A 289 -8.90 8.59 19.57
CA PRO A 289 -9.35 9.04 20.90
C PRO A 289 -9.06 8.01 22.00
N MET A 290 -8.63 8.49 23.19
CA MET A 290 -8.34 7.63 24.36
C MET A 290 -9.54 6.81 24.84
N SER A 291 -10.76 7.20 24.47
CA SER A 291 -11.98 6.43 24.74
C SER A 291 -12.08 5.14 23.92
N ILE A 292 -11.48 5.12 22.72
CA ILE A 292 -11.44 3.96 21.83
C ILE A 292 -10.21 3.10 22.16
N ILE A 293 -9.05 3.73 22.34
CA ILE A 293 -7.83 3.00 22.69
C ILE A 293 -7.26 3.51 24.02
N ARG A 294 -7.58 2.80 25.12
CA ARG A 294 -6.99 3.05 26.45
C ARG A 294 -5.54 2.57 26.58
N PHE A 295 -5.10 1.66 25.72
CA PHE A 295 -3.86 0.89 25.85
C PHE A 295 -2.86 1.11 24.70
N VAL A 296 -2.78 2.29 24.08
CA VAL A 296 -1.74 2.55 23.05
C VAL A 296 -0.32 2.52 23.63
N ASN A 297 -0.13 2.66 24.94
CA ASN A 297 1.20 2.53 25.55
C ASN A 297 1.81 1.13 25.39
N SER A 298 1.00 0.09 25.15
CA SER A 298 1.48 -1.24 24.76
C SER A 298 1.69 -1.40 23.26
N LEU A 299 1.53 -0.38 22.40
CA LEU A 299 1.99 -0.42 21.00
C LEU A 299 3.49 -0.10 20.87
N ALA A 300 4.15 0.27 21.98
CA ALA A 300 5.60 0.09 22.11
C ALA A 300 6.06 -1.34 21.80
N PHE A 301 5.15 -2.31 21.83
CA PHE A 301 5.34 -3.70 21.47
C PHE A 301 5.46 -3.95 19.95
N LEU A 302 4.80 -3.13 19.11
CA LEU A 302 5.01 -3.13 17.65
C LEU A 302 6.40 -2.63 17.26
N LYS A 303 7.07 -1.86 18.14
CA LYS A 303 8.48 -1.46 17.94
C LYS A 303 9.43 -2.66 17.88
N TRP A 304 9.06 -3.78 18.52
CA TRP A 304 9.91 -4.97 18.64
C TRP A 304 9.55 -6.10 17.67
N SER A 305 8.27 -6.25 17.31
CA SER A 305 7.81 -7.31 16.40
C SER A 305 8.27 -7.11 14.96
N ALA A 306 8.27 -5.85 14.48
CA ALA A 306 8.83 -5.50 13.18
C ALA A 306 10.36 -5.60 13.15
N SER A 307 11.02 -5.35 14.30
CA SER A 307 12.47 -5.23 14.38
C SER A 307 13.25 -6.52 14.13
N TRP A 308 12.67 -7.72 14.22
CA TRP A 308 13.42 -8.98 14.02
C TRP A 308 13.12 -9.68 12.70
N LEU A 309 11.99 -9.38 12.06
CA LEU A 309 11.58 -10.01 10.81
C LEU A 309 11.71 -9.10 9.60
N LEU A 310 11.81 -7.79 9.82
CA LEU A 310 11.59 -6.83 8.76
C LEU A 310 12.59 -5.69 8.84
N ASP A 311 13.52 -5.66 7.89
CA ASP A 311 14.45 -4.56 7.62
C ASP A 311 13.71 -3.29 7.11
N CYS A 312 12.54 -2.93 7.67
CA CYS A 312 11.59 -2.08 6.92
C CYS A 312 10.63 -1.20 7.73
N PRO A 313 10.24 -0.04 7.15
CA PRO A 313 8.96 0.59 7.41
C PRO A 313 7.83 -0.30 6.86
N ILE A 314 7.04 -0.92 7.74
CA ILE A 314 5.88 -1.74 7.34
C ILE A 314 4.59 -1.21 7.94
N TYR A 315 3.55 -1.27 7.13
CA TYR A 315 2.17 -1.10 7.52
C TYR A 315 1.71 -2.39 8.23
N LEU A 316 1.66 -2.37 9.56
CA LEU A 316 1.04 -3.44 10.33
C LEU A 316 -0.43 -3.05 10.53
N GLN A 317 -1.31 -3.68 9.75
CA GLN A 317 -2.75 -3.66 10.01
C GLN A 317 -3.00 -4.70 11.10
N GLY A 318 -3.16 -4.21 12.34
CA GLY A 318 -3.42 -5.04 13.50
C GLY A 318 -4.89 -4.94 13.89
N LEU A 319 -5.55 -6.08 14.03
CA LEU A 319 -6.84 -6.14 14.74
C LEU A 319 -6.52 -6.02 16.24
N ALA A 320 -7.05 -4.99 16.89
CA ALA A 320 -6.92 -4.76 18.33
C ALA A 320 -8.22 -5.09 19.06
#